data_AF-A0A5C7ZCK7-F1
#
_entry.id   AF-A0A5C7ZCK7-F1
#
_cell.length_a   1.000
_cell.length_b   1.000
_cell.length_c   1.000
_cell.angle_alpha   90.00
_cell.angle_beta   90.00
_cell.angle_gamma   90.00
#
_symmetry.space_group_name_H-M   'P 1'
#
loop_
_entity.id
_entity.type
_entity.pdbx_description
1 polymer ?
#
loop_
_entity_poly.entity_id
_entity_poly.type
_entity_poly.pdbx_seq_one_letter_code
_entity_poly.pdbx_strand_id
1 'polypeptide(L)'
;MHNDPLWVNRIIKAINPEGFLAKSDVDAKSLAVICSKIDADFFFYSESIKQSNKIMIQQNINWDEHDTKILQYIAEGYKTAHLTKLIPLSLSAIEKRKANIKKQLIFDIGSDKELIEVAKSKGLL
;
A
#
# COMPACT_ATOMS: atom_id res chain seq x y z
N MET A 1 -7.71 6.28 7.58
CA MET A 1 -6.32 6.61 7.19
C MET A 1 -5.24 5.73 7.84
N HIS A 2 -5.50 4.99 8.94
CA HIS A 2 -4.43 4.22 9.64
C HIS A 2 -4.35 2.72 9.28
N ASN A 3 -5.03 2.31 8.22
CA ASN A 3 -5.14 0.93 7.74
C ASN A 3 -5.06 0.88 6.20
N ASP A 4 -4.39 1.85 5.59
CA ASP A 4 -4.16 1.84 4.15
C ASP A 4 -3.31 0.61 3.73
N PRO A 5 -3.80 -0.25 2.82
CA PRO A 5 -3.08 -1.41 2.28
C PRO A 5 -1.62 -1.18 1.90
N LEU A 6 -1.29 -0.08 1.20
CA LEU A 6 0.09 0.22 0.80
C LEU A 6 0.95 0.56 2.00
N TRP A 7 0.42 1.37 2.91
CA TRP A 7 1.14 1.77 4.11
C TRP A 7 1.40 0.57 5.04
N VAL A 8 0.39 -0.26 5.24
CA VAL A 8 0.48 -1.51 6.01
C VAL A 8 1.51 -2.45 5.39
N ASN A 9 1.48 -2.67 4.08
CA ASN A 9 2.45 -3.54 3.41
C ASN A 9 3.88 -3.01 3.52
N ARG A 10 4.08 -1.70 3.41
CA ARG A 10 5.40 -1.08 3.55
C ARG A 10 5.99 -1.31 4.93
N ILE A 11 5.20 -1.16 6.00
CA ILE A 11 5.65 -1.40 7.38
C ILE A 11 6.00 -2.87 7.59
N ILE A 12 5.13 -3.78 7.15
CA ILE A 12 5.37 -5.23 7.27
C ILE A 12 6.67 -5.60 6.55
N LYS A 13 6.91 -5.11 5.33
CA LYS A 13 8.13 -5.40 4.57
C LYS A 13 9.39 -4.76 5.17
N ALA A 14 9.28 -3.59 5.78
CA ALA A 14 10.43 -2.84 6.28
C ALA A 14 10.86 -3.30 7.69
N ILE A 15 9.91 -3.63 8.55
CA ILE A 15 10.15 -3.85 9.99
C ILE A 15 9.76 -5.27 10.42
N ASN A 16 8.83 -5.92 9.72
CA ASN A 16 8.26 -7.21 10.10
C ASN A 16 7.83 -7.27 11.59
N PRO A 17 6.90 -6.39 12.01
CA PRO A 17 6.59 -6.21 13.43
C PRO A 17 5.94 -7.45 14.03
N GLU A 18 6.19 -7.68 15.32
CA GLU A 18 5.54 -8.72 16.13
C GLU A 18 4.09 -8.37 16.47
N GLY A 19 3.83 -7.09 16.73
CA GLY A 19 2.49 -6.54 16.94
C GLY A 19 2.19 -5.41 15.97
N PHE A 20 1.06 -5.47 15.26
CA PHE A 20 0.61 -4.37 14.39
C PHE A 20 -0.90 -4.14 14.51
N LEU A 21 -1.25 -3.00 15.10
CA LEU A 21 -2.60 -2.71 15.55
C LEU A 21 -3.11 -1.39 14.96
N ALA A 22 -4.33 -1.41 14.44
CA ALA A 22 -5.07 -0.19 14.17
C ALA A 22 -5.75 0.29 15.47
N LYS A 23 -5.68 1.60 15.75
CA LYS A 23 -6.32 2.21 16.93
C LYS A 23 -7.83 1.95 17.01
N SER A 24 -8.49 1.79 15.86
CA SER A 24 -9.93 1.46 15.77
C SER A 24 -10.27 0.06 16.29
N ASP A 25 -9.30 -0.85 16.32
CA ASP A 25 -9.52 -2.27 16.61
C ASP A 25 -9.15 -2.63 18.06
N VAL A 26 -8.77 -1.63 18.87
CA VAL A 26 -8.20 -1.84 20.20
C VAL A 26 -8.82 -0.89 21.22
N ASP A 27 -9.15 -1.44 22.38
CA ASP A 27 -9.54 -0.72 23.59
C ASP A 27 -8.53 -0.98 24.73
N ALA A 28 -8.65 -0.24 25.83
CA ALA A 28 -7.68 -0.34 26.93
C ALA A 28 -7.54 -1.76 27.52
N LYS A 29 -8.62 -2.55 27.50
CA LYS A 29 -8.64 -3.91 28.06
C LYS A 29 -7.96 -4.90 27.12
N SER A 30 -8.30 -4.85 25.84
CA SER A 30 -7.72 -5.69 24.80
C SER A 30 -6.25 -5.39 24.59
N LEU A 31 -5.81 -4.13 24.72
CA LEU A 31 -4.40 -3.76 24.61
C LEU A 31 -3.53 -4.50 25.61
N ALA A 32 -3.92 -4.55 26.89
CA ALA A 32 -3.17 -5.25 27.92
C ALA A 32 -3.02 -6.75 27.60
N VAL A 33 -4.11 -7.38 27.12
CA VAL A 33 -4.10 -8.79 26.70
C VAL A 33 -3.18 -9.01 25.50
N ILE A 34 -3.18 -8.07 24.54
CA ILE A 34 -2.32 -8.16 23.36
C ILE A 34 -0.85 -8.02 23.75
N CYS A 35 -0.50 -7.07 24.62
CA CYS A 35 0.86 -6.93 25.14
C CYS A 35 1.34 -8.23 25.81
N SER A 36 0.53 -8.83 26.69
CA SER A 36 0.90 -10.09 27.33
C SER A 36 1.05 -11.27 26.35
N LYS A 37 0.35 -11.25 25.21
CA LYS A 37 0.54 -12.25 24.16
C LYS A 37 1.85 -12.04 23.40
N ILE A 38 2.19 -10.78 23.10
CA ILE A 38 3.46 -10.44 22.44
C ILE A 38 4.64 -10.82 23.34
N ASP A 39 4.56 -10.55 24.65
CA ASP A 39 5.57 -10.95 25.64
C ASP A 39 5.76 -12.48 25.73
N ALA A 40 4.78 -13.26 25.27
CA ALA A 40 4.82 -14.72 25.19
C ALA A 40 5.17 -15.23 23.78
N ASP A 41 5.87 -14.43 22.99
CA ASP A 41 6.33 -14.71 21.61
C ASP A 41 5.21 -14.96 20.58
N PHE A 42 3.99 -14.44 20.82
CA PHE A 42 2.91 -14.50 19.84
C PHE A 42 2.85 -13.23 18.98
N PHE A 43 2.85 -13.43 17.66
CA PHE A 43 2.58 -12.37 16.70
C PHE A 43 1.09 -11.99 16.70
N PHE A 44 0.79 -10.68 16.71
CA PHE A 44 -0.59 -10.21 16.73
C PHE A 44 -0.84 -9.03 15.80
N TYR A 45 -1.61 -9.26 14.72
CA TYR A 45 -2.11 -8.20 13.85
C TYR A 45 -3.62 -8.01 14.08
N SER A 46 -4.07 -6.76 14.15
CA SER A 46 -5.50 -6.47 14.27
C SER A 46 -6.26 -6.81 12.99
N GLU A 47 -7.59 -6.96 13.07
CA GLU A 47 -8.43 -7.36 11.94
C GLU A 47 -8.33 -6.39 10.75
N SER A 48 -8.33 -5.08 11.01
CA SER A 48 -8.15 -4.08 9.96
C SER A 48 -6.80 -4.22 9.27
N ILE A 49 -5.71 -4.45 10.03
CA ILE A 49 -4.36 -4.61 9.48
C ILE A 49 -4.25 -5.90 8.65
N LYS A 50 -4.82 -7.00 9.14
CA LYS A 50 -4.90 -8.26 8.39
C LYS A 50 -5.65 -8.11 7.08
N GLN A 51 -6.79 -7.43 7.10
CA GLN A 51 -7.61 -7.20 5.91
C GLN A 51 -6.86 -6.36 4.88
N SER A 52 -6.17 -5.30 5.31
CA SER A 52 -5.36 -4.45 4.45
C SER A 52 -4.20 -5.23 3.82
N ASN A 53 -3.53 -6.09 4.59
CA ASN A 53 -2.48 -6.97 4.05
C ASN A 53 -3.05 -8.00 3.05
N LYS A 54 -4.24 -8.54 3.32
CA LYS A 54 -4.92 -9.49 2.43
C LYS A 54 -5.25 -8.88 1.07
N ILE A 55 -5.68 -7.61 1.03
CA ILE A 55 -5.93 -6.87 -0.21
C ILE A 55 -4.67 -6.84 -1.10
N MET A 56 -3.50 -6.58 -0.50
CA MET A 56 -2.22 -6.55 -1.22
C MET A 56 -1.84 -7.92 -1.79
N ILE A 57 -1.99 -8.97 -0.99
CA ILE A 57 -1.67 -10.36 -1.38
C ILE A 57 -2.61 -10.83 -2.50
N GLN A 58 -3.92 -10.60 -2.36
CA GLN A 58 -4.91 -11.04 -3.34
C GLN A 58 -4.76 -10.36 -4.70
N GLN A 59 -4.24 -9.14 -4.72
CA GLN A 59 -4.03 -8.38 -5.96
C GLN A 59 -2.63 -8.63 -6.57
N ASN A 60 -1.81 -9.49 -5.95
CA ASN A 60 -0.42 -9.77 -6.36
C ASN A 60 0.40 -8.49 -6.57
N ILE A 61 0.14 -7.46 -5.76
CA ILE A 61 0.78 -6.15 -5.86
C ILE A 61 2.12 -6.22 -5.14
N ASN A 62 3.20 -6.28 -5.91
CA ASN A 62 4.56 -6.15 -5.40
C ASN A 62 5.18 -4.80 -5.77
N TRP A 63 4.54 -3.73 -5.30
CA TRP A 63 5.01 -2.37 -5.51
C TRP A 63 6.12 -2.01 -4.53
N ASP A 64 7.13 -1.31 -5.04
CA ASP A 64 8.13 -0.63 -4.23
C ASP A 64 7.75 0.85 -4.00
N GLU A 65 8.60 1.58 -3.29
CA GLU A 65 8.37 2.99 -3.00
C GLU A 65 8.25 3.86 -4.26
N HIS A 66 8.94 3.53 -5.35
CA HIS A 66 8.84 4.28 -6.59
C HIS A 66 7.50 4.05 -7.27
N ASP A 67 6.99 2.82 -7.27
CA ASP A 67 5.68 2.51 -7.86
C ASP A 67 4.56 3.25 -7.13
N THR A 68 4.60 3.28 -5.79
CA THR A 68 3.66 4.05 -4.97
C THR A 68 3.74 5.56 -5.27
N LYS A 69 4.95 6.12 -5.36
CA LYS A 69 5.14 7.55 -5.71
C LYS A 69 4.64 7.88 -7.10
N ILE A 70 4.88 6.99 -8.08
CA ILE A 70 4.37 7.16 -9.45
C ILE A 70 2.84 7.27 -9.42
N LEU A 71 2.16 6.35 -8.74
CA LEU A 71 0.70 6.36 -8.64
C LEU A 71 0.17 7.63 -7.93
N GLN A 72 0.78 8.01 -6.80
CA GLN A 72 0.40 9.21 -6.05
C GLN A 72 0.52 10.48 -6.89
N TYR A 73 1.67 10.71 -7.53
CA TYR A 73 1.86 11.92 -8.34
C TYR A 73 0.96 11.94 -9.59
N ILE A 74 0.67 10.78 -10.19
CA ILE A 74 -0.33 10.72 -11.28
C ILE A 74 -1.71 11.10 -10.75
N ALA A 75 -2.08 10.64 -9.55
CA ALA A 75 -3.35 10.99 -8.91
C ALA A 75 -3.46 12.49 -8.56
N GLU A 76 -2.33 13.13 -8.23
CA GLU A 76 -2.22 14.57 -8.01
C GLU A 76 -2.22 15.40 -9.31
N GLY A 77 -2.18 14.74 -10.48
CA GLY A 77 -2.26 15.38 -11.79
C GLY A 77 -0.92 15.72 -12.44
N TYR A 78 0.21 15.22 -11.91
CA TYR A 78 1.51 15.39 -12.55
C TYR A 78 1.58 14.60 -13.87
N LYS A 79 2.08 15.25 -14.92
CA LYS A 79 2.38 14.55 -16.18
C LYS A 79 3.57 13.60 -15.98
N THR A 80 3.53 12.43 -16.63
CA THR A 80 4.60 11.43 -16.56
C THR A 80 5.99 12.01 -16.83
N ALA A 81 6.10 12.93 -17.80
CA ALA A 81 7.35 13.60 -18.15
C ALA A 81 7.99 14.37 -16.98
N HIS A 82 7.18 14.93 -16.08
CA HIS A 82 7.65 15.70 -14.93
C HIS A 82 8.05 14.83 -13.73
N LEU A 83 7.62 13.56 -13.70
CA LEU A 83 7.96 12.63 -12.62
C LEU A 83 9.46 12.35 -12.53
N THR A 84 10.19 12.48 -13.65
CA THR A 84 11.66 12.35 -13.69
C THR A 84 12.39 13.36 -12.79
N LYS A 85 11.74 14.47 -12.43
CA LYS A 85 12.28 15.48 -11.50
C LYS A 85 12.01 15.17 -10.03
N LEU A 86 11.03 14.30 -9.75
CA LEU A 86 10.56 13.96 -8.40
C LEU A 86 11.02 12.57 -7.97
N ILE A 87 11.23 11.67 -8.94
CA ILE A 87 11.63 10.29 -8.74
C ILE A 87 12.96 10.09 -9.46
N PRO A 88 13.99 9.52 -8.80
CA PRO A 88 15.31 9.30 -9.40
C PRO A 88 15.31 8.11 -10.38
N LEU A 89 14.44 8.18 -11.40
CA LEU A 89 14.26 7.18 -12.45
C LEU A 89 14.17 7.88 -13.82
N SER A 90 14.59 7.17 -14.87
CA SER A 90 14.43 7.66 -16.24
C SER A 90 12.95 7.70 -16.63
N LEU A 91 12.62 8.50 -17.65
CA LEU A 91 11.26 8.55 -18.20
C LEU A 91 10.78 7.16 -18.64
N SER A 92 11.63 6.41 -19.34
CA SER A 92 11.34 5.05 -19.79
C SER A 92 11.08 4.07 -18.63
N ALA A 93 11.82 4.19 -17.53
CA ALA A 93 11.61 3.37 -16.34
C ALA A 93 10.27 3.70 -15.67
N ILE A 94 9.91 4.98 -15.58
CA ILE A 94 8.64 5.44 -15.02
C ILE A 94 7.46 4.98 -15.88
N GLU A 95 7.56 5.09 -17.21
CA GLU A 95 6.52 4.60 -18.13
C GLU A 95 6.31 3.09 -18.04
N LYS A 96 7.40 2.31 -17.97
CA LYS A 96 7.33 0.86 -17.80
C LYS A 96 6.67 0.47 -16.48
N ARG A 97 7.02 1.14 -15.38
CA ARG A 97 6.41 0.92 -14.06
C ARG A 97 4.93 1.32 -14.05
N LYS A 98 4.58 2.47 -14.62
CA LYS A 98 3.19 2.91 -14.81
C LYS A 98 2.37 1.89 -15.61
N ALA A 99 2.93 1.35 -16.70
CA ALA A 99 2.27 0.31 -17.49
C ALA A 99 2.04 -0.97 -16.66
N ASN A 100 3.01 -1.39 -15.85
CA ASN A 100 2.85 -2.53 -14.94
C ASN A 100 1.77 -2.29 -13.87
N ILE A 101 1.73 -1.09 -13.28
CA ILE A 101 0.69 -0.67 -12.34
C ILE A 101 -0.70 -0.78 -12.99
N LYS A 102 -0.84 -0.31 -14.24
CA LYS A 102 -2.09 -0.45 -15.02
C LYS A 102 -2.44 -1.92 -15.27
N LYS A 103 -1.48 -2.75 -15.70
CA LYS A 103 -1.70 -4.19 -15.90
C LYS A 103 -2.25 -4.87 -14.66
N GLN A 104 -1.70 -4.55 -13.50
CA GLN A 104 -2.10 -5.17 -12.23
C GLN A 104 -3.46 -4.67 -11.72
N LEU A 105 -3.84 -3.42 -11.99
CA LEU A 105 -5.08 -2.85 -11.47
C LEU A 105 -6.27 -2.97 -12.42
N ILE A 106 -6.04 -2.77 -13.72
CA ILE A 106 -7.09 -2.58 -14.73
C ILE A 106 -6.89 -3.45 -15.99
N PHE A 107 -6.01 -4.47 -15.95
CA PHE A 107 -5.79 -5.41 -17.06
C PHE A 107 -5.49 -4.73 -18.40
N ASP A 108 -4.49 -3.85 -18.37
CA ASP A 108 -3.69 -3.36 -19.51
C ASP A 108 -4.23 -2.14 -20.29
N ILE A 109 -5.54 -1.98 -20.45
CA ILE A 109 -6.10 -0.90 -21.30
C ILE A 109 -7.05 -0.02 -20.49
N GLY A 110 -6.54 1.09 -19.97
CA GLY A 110 -7.38 2.13 -19.41
C GLY A 110 -6.66 3.46 -19.21
N SER A 111 -7.47 4.50 -19.07
CA SER A 111 -7.01 5.88 -18.90
C SER A 111 -6.35 6.09 -17.53
N ASP A 112 -5.58 7.16 -17.38
CA ASP A 112 -5.03 7.51 -16.07
C ASP A 112 -6.14 7.79 -15.05
N LYS A 113 -7.31 8.28 -15.50
CA LYS A 113 -8.48 8.48 -14.64
C LYS A 113 -9.02 7.15 -14.10
N GLU A 114 -9.22 6.17 -14.96
CA GLU A 114 -9.69 4.83 -14.55
C GLU A 114 -8.71 4.16 -13.60
N LEU A 115 -7.40 4.30 -13.87
CA LEU A 115 -6.37 3.81 -12.95
C LEU A 115 -6.53 4.43 -11.55
N ILE A 116 -6.72 5.75 -11.48
CA ILE A 116 -6.89 6.47 -10.20
C ILE A 116 -8.18 6.03 -9.49
N GLU A 117 -9.29 5.88 -10.22
CA GLU A 117 -10.56 5.44 -9.63
C GLU A 117 -10.47 4.02 -9.06
N VAL A 118 -9.84 3.11 -9.79
CA VAL A 118 -9.64 1.73 -9.33
C VAL A 118 -8.64 1.67 -8.17
N ALA A 119 -7.60 2.49 -8.19
CA ALA A 119 -6.68 2.59 -7.07
C ALA A 119 -7.38 3.12 -5.80
N LYS A 120 -8.22 4.16 -5.91
CA LYS A 120 -9.01 4.68 -4.78
C LYS A 120 -10.01 3.66 -4.26
N SER A 121 -10.76 2.98 -5.13
CA SER A 121 -11.75 1.98 -4.69
C SER A 121 -11.11 0.78 -3.99
N LYS A 122 -9.84 0.49 -4.31
CA LYS A 122 -9.03 -0.56 -3.67
C LYS A 122 -8.25 -0.08 -2.44
N GLY A 123 -8.37 1.20 -2.06
CA GLY A 123 -7.65 1.79 -0.93
C GLY A 123 -6.14 1.90 -1.15
N LEU A 124 -5.70 2.07 -2.40
CA LEU A 124 -4.29 2.25 -2.77
C LEU A 124 -3.93 3.74 -2.96
N LEU A 125 -4.88 4.64 -2.75
CA LEU A 125 -4.78 6.11 -2.86
C LEU A 125 -5.69 6.78 -1.84
#